data_AF-A0A2E3GNJ7-F1
#
_entry.id   AF-A0A2E3GNJ7-F1
#
_cell.length_a   1.000
_cell.length_b   1.000
_cell.length_c   1.000
_cell.angle_alpha   90.00
_cell.angle_beta   90.00
_cell.angle_gamma   90.00
#
_symmetry.space_group_name_H-M   'P 1'
#
loop_
_entity.id
_entity.type
_entity.pdbx_description
1 polymer ?
#
loop_
_entity_poly.entity_id
_entity_poly.type
_entity_poly.pdbx_seq_one_letter_code
_entity_poly.pdbx_strand_id
1 'polypeptide(L)'
;RWAGVNEKKSRWIGAALGFTIQSSIELFDGFSEKWGASGWDLLANFAGTGLCLVQDALWGEQRIRSKFSFHEVNNTDAMLDRRADALYGTFPLERLLKDYNGIVTWVSINPASFMRDQERKRPLTWVNVAIGYGASGMYGGFDNTWTDESGNFIERQDVERYRRFFISPDIDFERIPVRKKGWKTLMGVLNVFKCPAPALEVNTKGEWVFHPMFMLNWDYPIVLNNR
;
A
#
# COMPACT_ATOMS: atom_id res chain seq x y z
N ARG A 1 -11.95 -3.02 -21.14
CA ARG A 1 -11.75 -2.27 -22.40
C ARG A 1 -10.81 -3.02 -23.35
N TRP A 2 -9.69 -3.59 -22.86
CA TRP A 2 -8.74 -4.33 -23.72
C TRP A 2 -9.35 -5.54 -24.44
N ALA A 3 -10.31 -6.22 -23.80
CA ALA A 3 -11.07 -7.31 -24.41
C ALA A 3 -12.21 -6.85 -25.35
N GLY A 4 -12.21 -5.60 -25.82
CA GLY A 4 -13.25 -5.07 -26.73
C GLY A 4 -14.61 -4.77 -26.09
N VAL A 5 -14.76 -4.98 -24.78
CA VAL A 5 -15.99 -4.66 -24.05
C VAL A 5 -16.19 -3.14 -23.95
N ASN A 6 -17.41 -2.68 -24.21
CA ASN A 6 -17.78 -1.26 -24.11
C ASN A 6 -17.53 -0.68 -22.72
N GLU A 7 -17.38 0.64 -22.63
CA GLU A 7 -16.95 1.34 -21.43
C GLU A 7 -17.82 1.07 -20.20
N LYS A 8 -19.14 1.22 -20.33
CA LYS A 8 -20.08 1.01 -19.22
C LYS A 8 -20.04 -0.42 -18.70
N LYS A 9 -20.01 -1.43 -19.58
CA LYS A 9 -19.88 -2.83 -19.17
C LYS A 9 -18.51 -3.11 -18.55
N SER A 10 -17.44 -2.57 -19.15
CA SER A 10 -16.08 -2.74 -18.66
C SER A 10 -15.90 -2.18 -17.25
N ARG A 11 -16.55 -1.06 -16.92
CA ARG A 11 -16.53 -0.45 -15.59
C ARG A 11 -17.10 -1.41 -14.54
N TRP A 12 -18.32 -1.90 -14.77
CA TRP A 12 -18.99 -2.81 -13.82
C TRP A 12 -18.31 -4.17 -13.72
N ILE A 13 -17.86 -4.75 -14.83
CA ILE A 13 -17.13 -6.01 -14.83
C ILE A 13 -15.82 -5.87 -14.05
N GLY A 14 -15.05 -4.81 -14.29
CA GLY A 14 -13.79 -4.57 -13.60
C GLY A 14 -13.98 -4.42 -12.08
N ALA A 15 -15.02 -3.69 -11.67
CA ALA A 15 -15.35 -3.51 -10.27
C ALA A 15 -15.84 -4.79 -9.58
N ALA A 16 -16.73 -5.53 -10.23
CA ALA A 16 -17.23 -6.80 -9.68
C ALA A 16 -16.09 -7.81 -9.54
N LEU A 17 -15.21 -7.92 -10.54
CA LEU A 17 -14.04 -8.80 -10.48
C LEU A 17 -13.07 -8.35 -9.40
N GLY A 18 -12.72 -7.07 -9.34
CA GLY A 18 -11.82 -6.53 -8.32
C GLY A 18 -12.32 -6.80 -6.90
N PHE A 19 -13.58 -6.45 -6.63
CA PHE A 19 -14.20 -6.68 -5.33
C PHE A 19 -14.29 -8.17 -4.96
N THR A 20 -14.67 -9.03 -5.92
CA THR A 20 -14.77 -10.47 -5.68
C THR A 20 -13.41 -11.07 -5.35
N ILE A 21 -12.37 -10.71 -6.10
CA ILE A 21 -11.01 -11.22 -5.87
C ILE A 21 -10.53 -10.77 -4.48
N GLN A 22 -10.66 -9.48 -4.15
CA GLN A 22 -10.23 -8.98 -2.84
C GLN A 22 -11.03 -9.61 -1.69
N SER A 23 -12.35 -9.69 -1.81
CA SER A 23 -13.20 -10.27 -0.76
C SER A 23 -13.01 -11.78 -0.58
N SER A 24 -12.53 -12.49 -1.61
CA SER A 24 -12.20 -13.91 -1.48
C SER A 24 -11.02 -14.15 -0.54
N ILE A 25 -10.09 -13.19 -0.43
CA ILE A 25 -8.98 -13.25 0.52
C ILE A 25 -9.53 -13.19 1.94
N GLU A 26 -10.43 -12.24 2.23
CA GLU A 26 -11.04 -12.12 3.57
C GLU A 26 -11.85 -13.35 3.96
N LEU A 27 -12.50 -13.98 2.98
CA LEU A 27 -13.19 -15.25 3.20
C LEU A 27 -12.20 -16.34 3.61
N PHE A 28 -11.04 -16.43 2.96
CA PHE A 28 -9.99 -17.39 3.35
C PHE A 28 -9.36 -17.05 4.70
N ASP A 29 -9.12 -15.77 4.99
CA ASP A 29 -8.60 -15.33 6.29
C ASP A 29 -9.57 -15.63 7.43
N GLY A 30 -10.88 -15.64 7.16
CA GLY A 30 -11.92 -16.12 8.09
C GLY A 30 -11.75 -17.57 8.55
N PHE A 31 -11.11 -18.41 7.75
CA PHE A 31 -10.79 -19.80 8.12
C PHE A 31 -9.36 -19.96 8.68
N SER A 32 -8.57 -18.88 8.73
CA SER A 32 -7.19 -18.90 9.21
C SER A 32 -7.10 -18.58 10.70
N GLU A 33 -6.48 -19.47 11.47
CA GLU A 33 -6.16 -19.24 12.88
C GLU A 33 -5.16 -18.08 13.10
N LYS A 34 -4.41 -17.69 12.05
CA LYS A 34 -3.37 -16.65 12.14
C LYS A 34 -3.90 -15.22 11.94
N TRP A 35 -4.94 -15.04 11.12
CA TRP A 35 -5.37 -13.71 10.64
C TRP A 35 -6.81 -13.38 11.03
N GLY A 36 -7.74 -14.30 10.83
CA GLY A 36 -9.17 -14.07 11.02
C GLY A 36 -9.76 -13.11 9.97
N ALA A 37 -11.07 -13.21 9.72
CA ALA A 37 -11.75 -12.26 8.83
C ALA A 37 -11.92 -10.91 9.51
N SER A 38 -11.67 -9.83 8.77
CA SER A 38 -11.78 -8.46 9.26
C SER A 38 -12.88 -7.69 8.52
N GLY A 39 -13.83 -7.15 9.28
CA GLY A 39 -14.84 -6.25 8.71
C GLY A 39 -14.23 -4.95 8.16
N TRP A 40 -13.08 -4.53 8.70
CA TRP A 40 -12.35 -3.36 8.20
C TRP A 40 -11.73 -3.63 6.83
N ASP A 41 -11.29 -4.87 6.58
CA ASP A 41 -10.68 -5.24 5.31
C ASP A 41 -11.74 -5.37 4.21
N LEU A 42 -12.90 -5.94 4.52
CA LEU A 42 -14.08 -5.89 3.64
C LEU A 42 -14.52 -4.47 3.32
N LEU A 43 -14.55 -3.57 4.32
CA LEU A 43 -14.87 -2.16 4.11
C LEU A 43 -13.82 -1.47 3.22
N ALA A 44 -12.54 -1.75 3.41
CA ALA A 44 -11.46 -1.22 2.60
C ALA A 44 -11.56 -1.70 1.14
N ASN A 45 -11.84 -2.99 0.93
CA ASN A 45 -12.05 -3.59 -0.39
C ASN A 45 -13.25 -2.95 -1.12
N PHE A 46 -14.35 -2.74 -0.40
CA PHE A 46 -15.51 -2.03 -0.92
C PHE A 46 -15.19 -0.56 -1.26
N ALA A 47 -14.53 0.15 -0.35
CA ALA A 47 -14.15 1.55 -0.55
C ALA A 47 -13.20 1.74 -1.73
N GLY A 48 -12.20 0.86 -1.89
CA GLY A 48 -11.27 0.88 -3.03
C GLY A 48 -11.99 0.63 -4.36
N THR A 49 -12.90 -0.34 -4.40
CA THR A 49 -13.74 -0.61 -5.59
C THR A 49 -14.65 0.57 -5.91
N GLY A 50 -15.30 1.14 -4.89
CA GLY A 50 -16.17 2.31 -5.02
C GLY A 50 -15.41 3.53 -5.53
N LEU A 51 -14.20 3.78 -5.00
CA LEU A 51 -13.32 4.85 -5.44
C LEU A 51 -12.97 4.72 -6.93
N CYS A 52 -12.62 3.52 -7.39
CA CYS A 52 -12.34 3.28 -8.81
C CYS A 52 -13.57 3.54 -9.69
N LEU A 53 -14.73 2.99 -9.29
CA LEU A 53 -16.01 3.10 -10.01
C LEU A 53 -16.48 4.55 -10.15
N VAL A 54 -16.52 5.28 -9.03
CA VAL A 54 -17.02 6.66 -8.98
C VAL A 54 -16.16 7.57 -9.84
N GLN A 55 -14.84 7.40 -9.83
CA GLN A 55 -13.94 8.18 -10.67
C GLN A 55 -14.16 7.93 -12.16
N ASP A 56 -14.27 6.67 -12.60
CA ASP A 56 -14.54 6.35 -14.00
C ASP A 56 -15.94 6.83 -14.43
N ALA A 57 -16.92 6.83 -13.53
CA ALA A 57 -18.27 7.31 -13.80
C ALA A 57 -18.37 8.84 -13.89
N LEU A 58 -17.70 9.57 -13.01
CA LEU A 58 -17.78 11.03 -12.92
C LEU A 58 -16.78 11.75 -13.84
N TRP A 59 -15.58 11.21 -13.98
CA TRP A 59 -14.48 11.88 -14.69
C TRP A 59 -14.00 11.13 -15.93
N GLY A 60 -14.38 9.87 -16.13
CA GLY A 60 -13.87 9.05 -17.24
C GLY A 60 -12.37 8.75 -17.14
N GLU A 61 -11.75 9.05 -15.99
CA GLU A 61 -10.33 8.88 -15.71
C GLU A 61 -10.11 8.65 -14.20
N GLN A 62 -8.99 8.03 -13.84
CA GLN A 62 -8.57 7.90 -12.44
C GLN A 62 -7.69 9.11 -12.05
N ARG A 63 -8.16 9.90 -11.08
CA ARG A 63 -7.44 11.09 -10.55
C ARG A 63 -6.76 10.82 -9.22
N ILE A 64 -7.26 9.83 -8.50
CA ILE A 64 -6.82 9.33 -7.21
C ILE A 64 -6.54 7.84 -7.39
N ARG A 65 -5.35 7.39 -6.99
CA ARG A 65 -4.94 5.99 -7.14
C ARG A 65 -4.39 5.42 -5.84
N SER A 66 -4.77 4.18 -5.56
CA SER A 66 -4.10 3.38 -4.54
C SER A 66 -2.79 2.83 -5.10
N LYS A 67 -1.72 2.97 -4.33
CA LYS A 67 -0.39 2.43 -4.63
C LYS A 67 0.21 1.77 -3.40
N PHE A 68 1.26 0.98 -3.59
CA PHE A 68 1.97 0.33 -2.50
C PHE A 68 3.47 0.63 -2.56
N SER A 69 4.11 0.74 -1.41
CA SER A 69 5.55 0.59 -1.26
C SER A 69 5.85 -0.52 -0.28
N PHE A 70 7.01 -1.12 -0.43
CA PHE A 70 7.50 -2.18 0.43
C PHE A 70 8.92 -1.88 0.86
N HIS A 71 9.21 -2.22 2.11
CA HIS A 71 10.50 -2.05 2.77
C HIS A 71 10.82 -3.33 3.51
N GLU A 72 12.09 -3.75 3.47
CA GLU A 72 12.51 -4.91 4.24
C GLU A 72 12.61 -4.53 5.71
N VAL A 73 11.96 -5.31 6.56
CA VAL A 73 12.03 -5.14 8.01
C VAL A 73 13.08 -6.08 8.56
N ASN A 74 14.14 -5.49 9.10
CA ASN A 74 15.21 -6.18 9.80
C ASN A 74 15.11 -5.88 11.29
N ASN A 75 14.98 -6.90 12.13
CA ASN A 75 14.93 -6.73 13.57
C ASN A 75 16.33 -6.85 14.15
N THR A 76 16.59 -6.10 15.22
CA THR A 76 17.80 -6.34 16.03
C THR A 76 17.67 -7.58 16.90
N ASP A 77 16.44 -8.02 17.16
CA ASP A 77 16.09 -9.18 17.97
C ASP A 77 15.85 -10.41 17.07
N ALA A 78 16.75 -11.38 17.16
CA ALA A 78 16.70 -12.61 16.37
C ALA A 78 15.42 -13.43 16.58
N MET A 79 14.73 -13.28 17.73
CA MET A 79 13.44 -13.95 17.94
C MET A 79 12.35 -13.33 17.07
N LEU A 80 12.36 -12.00 16.92
CA LEU A 80 11.41 -11.29 16.07
C LEU A 80 11.65 -11.57 14.59
N ASP A 81 12.91 -11.71 14.16
CA ASP A 81 13.22 -12.13 12.79
C ASP A 81 12.70 -13.52 12.48
N ARG A 82 12.95 -14.51 13.35
CA ARG A 82 12.39 -15.87 13.18
C ARG A 82 10.87 -15.86 13.17
N ARG A 83 10.25 -15.03 14.02
CA ARG A 83 8.79 -14.88 14.06
C ARG A 83 8.27 -14.25 12.77
N ALA A 84 8.93 -13.22 12.25
CA ALA A 84 8.60 -12.60 10.98
C ALA A 84 8.72 -13.61 9.83
N ASP A 85 9.78 -14.43 9.79
CA ASP A 85 9.94 -15.49 8.80
C ASP A 85 8.81 -16.54 8.88
N ALA A 86 8.39 -16.93 10.08
CA ALA A 86 7.30 -17.89 10.28
C ALA A 86 5.91 -17.32 9.92
N LEU A 87 5.71 -16.01 10.01
CA LEU A 87 4.45 -15.33 9.70
C LEU A 87 4.35 -14.91 8.23
N TYR A 88 5.41 -14.27 7.74
CA TYR A 88 5.44 -13.55 6.47
C TYR A 88 6.22 -14.28 5.39
N GLY A 89 6.92 -15.36 5.76
CA GLY A 89 7.79 -16.12 4.88
C GLY A 89 9.17 -15.49 4.74
N THR A 90 10.05 -16.23 4.08
CA THR A 90 11.45 -15.85 3.84
C THR A 90 11.67 -15.34 2.41
N PHE A 91 10.71 -15.56 1.51
CA PHE A 91 10.86 -15.16 0.11
C PHE A 91 10.40 -13.72 -0.12
N PRO A 92 11.16 -12.86 -0.84
CA PRO A 92 10.82 -11.44 -0.99
C PRO A 92 9.44 -11.16 -1.60
N LEU A 93 9.00 -11.95 -2.59
CA LEU A 93 7.66 -11.77 -3.17
C LEU A 93 6.54 -12.19 -2.22
N GLU A 94 6.81 -13.10 -1.28
CA GLU A 94 5.85 -13.48 -0.26
C GLU A 94 5.73 -12.36 0.79
N ARG A 95 6.87 -11.85 1.26
CA ARG A 95 6.92 -10.70 2.19
C ARG A 95 6.28 -9.44 1.61
N LEU A 96 6.45 -9.19 0.31
CA LEU A 96 5.80 -8.08 -0.40
C LEU A 96 4.26 -8.08 -0.23
N LEU A 97 3.66 -9.25 -0.05
CA LEU A 97 2.21 -9.43 0.08
C LEU A 97 1.75 -9.59 1.53
N LYS A 98 2.62 -10.09 2.42
CA LYS A 98 2.24 -10.49 3.79
C LYS A 98 2.83 -9.65 4.89
N ASP A 99 4.02 -9.08 4.71
CA ASP A 99 4.73 -8.40 5.78
C ASP A 99 4.17 -6.99 5.98
N TYR A 100 3.14 -6.91 6.82
CA TYR A 100 2.47 -5.66 7.16
C TYR A 100 3.39 -4.62 7.79
N ASN A 101 4.54 -5.02 8.35
CA ASN A 101 5.50 -4.07 8.93
C ASN A 101 6.27 -3.30 7.85
N GLY A 102 6.44 -3.91 6.68
CA GLY A 102 7.16 -3.36 5.53
C GLY A 102 6.26 -2.70 4.48
N ILE A 103 4.95 -2.99 4.50
CA ILE A 103 4.00 -2.48 3.51
C ILE A 103 3.43 -1.12 3.93
N VAL A 104 3.47 -0.16 3.01
CA VAL A 104 2.74 1.10 3.12
C VAL A 104 1.80 1.24 1.95
N THR A 105 0.51 1.47 2.23
CA THR A 105 -0.50 1.78 1.23
C THR A 105 -0.62 3.29 1.07
N TRP A 106 -0.69 3.75 -0.17
CA TRP A 106 -0.70 5.16 -0.53
C TRP A 106 -1.93 5.53 -1.31
N VAL A 107 -2.55 6.65 -0.96
CA VAL A 107 -3.51 7.36 -1.79
C VAL A 107 -2.75 8.46 -2.52
N SER A 108 -2.49 8.25 -3.80
CA SER A 108 -1.77 9.16 -4.68
C SER A 108 -2.75 10.00 -5.49
N ILE A 109 -2.77 11.30 -5.25
CA ILE A 109 -3.68 12.28 -5.85
C ILE A 109 -2.92 13.07 -6.88
N ASN A 110 -3.47 13.21 -8.09
CA ASN A 110 -2.90 14.04 -9.14
C ASN A 110 -3.55 15.44 -9.13
N PRO A 111 -2.87 16.51 -8.64
CA PRO A 111 -3.49 17.83 -8.54
C PRO A 111 -3.85 18.41 -9.92
N ALA A 112 -3.04 18.15 -10.95
CA ALA A 112 -3.27 18.62 -12.31
C ALA A 112 -4.60 18.11 -12.89
N SER A 113 -5.12 16.98 -12.39
CA SER A 113 -6.41 16.45 -12.82
C SER A 113 -7.61 17.27 -12.36
N PHE A 114 -7.45 18.13 -11.36
CA PHE A 114 -8.51 19.00 -10.87
C PHE A 114 -8.42 20.42 -11.45
N MET A 115 -7.37 20.71 -12.22
CA MET A 115 -7.16 21.98 -12.88
C MET A 115 -7.92 22.09 -14.20
N ARG A 116 -8.12 23.31 -14.69
CA ARG A 116 -8.80 23.58 -15.98
C ARG A 116 -7.95 23.08 -17.15
N ASP A 117 -8.58 22.83 -18.29
CA ASP A 117 -7.91 22.25 -19.48
C ASP A 117 -6.70 23.05 -19.98
N GLN A 118 -6.72 24.38 -19.81
CA GLN A 118 -5.59 25.24 -20.17
C GLN A 118 -4.39 25.04 -19.22
N GLU A 119 -4.66 24.76 -17.95
CA GLU A 119 -3.65 24.54 -16.91
C GLU A 119 -3.09 23.11 -16.96
N ARG A 120 -3.88 22.14 -17.44
CA ARG A 120 -3.43 20.77 -17.74
C ARG A 120 -2.34 20.69 -18.82
N LYS A 121 -2.08 21.76 -19.57
CA LYS A 121 -0.98 21.84 -20.56
C LYS A 121 0.37 22.22 -19.95
N ARG A 122 0.42 22.54 -18.65
CA ARG A 122 1.66 22.88 -17.95
C ARG A 122 2.58 21.66 -17.82
N PRO A 123 3.91 21.87 -17.69
CA PRO A 123 4.82 20.78 -17.36
C PRO A 123 4.46 20.17 -16.00
N LEU A 124 4.94 18.94 -15.74
CA LEU A 124 4.79 18.23 -14.45
C LEU A 124 3.37 17.73 -14.12
N THR A 125 2.51 17.49 -15.11
CA THR A 125 1.20 16.86 -14.93
C THR A 125 1.26 15.43 -14.39
N TRP A 126 2.45 14.81 -14.38
CA TRP A 126 2.73 13.51 -13.81
C TRP A 126 3.12 13.56 -12.32
N VAL A 127 3.23 14.74 -11.70
CA VAL A 127 3.52 14.87 -10.26
C VAL A 127 2.25 14.73 -9.45
N ASN A 128 2.31 13.88 -8.43
CA ASN A 128 1.25 13.60 -7.48
C ASN A 128 1.66 13.98 -6.06
N VAL A 129 0.65 14.15 -5.20
CA VAL A 129 0.80 14.19 -3.75
C VAL A 129 0.22 12.89 -3.21
N ALA A 130 1.00 12.16 -2.41
CA ALA A 130 0.61 10.89 -1.85
C ALA A 130 0.51 10.98 -0.32
N ILE A 131 -0.57 10.42 0.21
CA ILE A 131 -0.78 10.23 1.65
C ILE A 131 -0.69 8.72 1.93
N GLY A 132 0.16 8.32 2.86
CA GLY A 132 0.46 6.93 3.15
C GLY A 132 -0.06 6.50 4.51
N TYR A 133 -0.39 5.21 4.61
CA TYR A 133 -0.71 4.53 5.86
C TYR A 133 0.04 3.19 5.91
N GLY A 134 0.72 2.96 7.02
CA GLY A 134 1.37 1.70 7.35
C GLY A 134 1.25 1.42 8.84
N ALA A 135 1.73 0.25 9.24
CA ALA A 135 1.86 -0.11 10.65
C ALA A 135 3.19 -0.83 10.85
N SER A 136 3.63 -0.91 12.09
CA SER A 136 4.88 -1.59 12.46
C SER A 136 4.76 -2.19 13.86
N GLY A 137 5.65 -3.12 14.18
CA GLY A 137 5.66 -3.84 15.44
C GLY A 137 4.66 -5.00 15.49
N MET A 138 4.17 -5.50 14.36
CA MET A 138 3.19 -6.58 14.29
C MET A 138 3.89 -7.94 14.16
N TYR A 139 3.83 -8.76 15.22
CA TYR A 139 4.38 -10.13 15.26
C TYR A 139 3.35 -11.17 15.72
N GLY A 140 2.08 -10.80 15.70
CA GLY A 140 0.92 -11.67 15.86
C GLY A 140 -0.33 -11.02 15.26
N GLY A 141 -1.43 -11.78 15.19
CA GLY A 141 -2.67 -11.30 14.57
C GLY A 141 -3.28 -10.11 15.33
N PHE A 142 -3.60 -10.32 16.60
CA PHE A 142 -4.32 -9.33 17.43
C PHE A 142 -3.43 -8.60 18.44
N ASP A 143 -2.40 -9.27 18.94
CA ASP A 143 -1.34 -8.72 19.77
C ASP A 143 -0.02 -9.44 19.46
N ASN A 144 1.06 -9.06 20.16
CA ASN A 144 2.36 -9.70 20.02
C ASN A 144 2.50 -10.87 21.00
N THR A 145 1.55 -11.80 20.94
CA THR A 145 1.61 -13.09 21.65
C THR A 145 1.52 -14.25 20.68
N TRP A 146 2.23 -15.34 20.96
CA TRP A 146 2.17 -16.57 20.16
C TRP A 146 2.72 -17.77 20.93
N THR A 147 2.37 -18.97 20.47
CA THR A 147 3.01 -20.21 20.90
C THR A 147 4.09 -20.59 19.89
N ASP A 148 5.31 -20.88 20.36
CA ASP A 148 6.40 -21.33 19.49
C ASP A 148 6.25 -22.82 19.09
N GLU A 149 7.14 -23.30 18.21
CA GLU A 149 7.12 -24.70 17.74
C GLU A 149 7.37 -25.72 18.86
N SER A 150 7.97 -25.29 19.98
CA SER A 150 8.22 -26.14 21.16
C SER A 150 7.04 -26.13 22.16
N GLY A 151 5.97 -25.39 21.86
CA GLY A 151 4.79 -25.27 22.72
C GLY A 151 4.91 -24.21 23.82
N ASN A 152 5.96 -23.39 23.82
CA ASN A 152 6.11 -22.31 24.81
C ASN A 152 5.25 -21.12 24.40
N PHE A 153 4.53 -20.57 25.37
CA PHE A 153 3.83 -19.30 25.20
C PHE A 153 4.81 -18.13 25.30
N ILE A 154 4.84 -17.29 24.28
CA ILE A 154 5.70 -16.10 24.17
C ILE A 154 4.83 -14.85 24.18
N GLU A 155 5.21 -13.89 25.00
CA GLU A 155 4.55 -12.59 25.13
C GLU A 155 5.57 -11.47 24.89
N ARG A 156 5.31 -10.63 23.88
CA ARG A 156 6.18 -9.53 23.46
C ARG A 156 5.44 -8.19 23.40
N GLN A 157 4.72 -7.88 24.48
CA GLN A 157 4.07 -6.58 24.65
C GLN A 157 5.06 -5.42 24.76
N ASP A 158 6.34 -5.69 25.04
CA ASP A 158 7.44 -4.72 24.94
C ASP A 158 7.63 -4.19 23.51
N VAL A 159 7.26 -4.99 22.50
CA VAL A 159 7.25 -4.57 21.11
C VAL A 159 5.94 -3.84 20.84
N GLU A 160 5.97 -2.51 20.94
CA GLU A 160 4.79 -1.69 20.69
C GLU A 160 4.33 -1.81 19.23
N ARG A 161 3.05 -2.14 19.02
CA ARG A 161 2.35 -2.02 17.73
C ARG A 161 1.94 -0.57 17.52
N TYR A 162 2.35 0.04 16.42
CA TYR A 162 2.07 1.45 16.16
C TYR A 162 1.73 1.71 14.69
N ARG A 163 0.98 2.78 14.45
CA ARG A 163 0.56 3.20 13.11
C ARG A 163 1.47 4.31 12.60
N ARG A 164 1.71 4.31 11.30
CA ARG A 164 2.60 5.22 10.59
C ARG A 164 1.78 5.95 9.51
N PHE A 165 1.77 7.27 9.55
CA PHE A 165 1.07 8.12 8.59
C PHE A 165 2.08 8.94 7.82
N PHE A 166 1.94 8.99 6.50
CA PHE A 166 2.94 9.61 5.64
C PHE A 166 2.36 10.68 4.73
N ILE A 167 3.20 11.64 4.36
CA ILE A 167 3.00 12.50 3.20
C ILE A 167 4.27 12.50 2.33
N SER A 168 4.10 12.42 1.02
CA SER A 168 5.22 12.30 0.09
C SER A 168 4.82 12.75 -1.33
N PRO A 169 5.70 13.37 -2.13
CA PRO A 169 5.49 13.49 -3.57
C PRO A 169 5.50 12.11 -4.24
N ASP A 170 4.84 11.99 -5.38
CA ASP A 170 4.79 10.75 -6.16
C ASP A 170 4.74 11.03 -7.67
N ILE A 171 4.96 10.01 -8.49
CA ILE A 171 4.91 10.09 -9.95
C ILE A 171 3.77 9.22 -10.48
N ASP A 172 2.88 9.80 -11.28
CA ASP A 172 1.91 9.08 -12.10
C ASP A 172 2.58 8.62 -13.40
N PHE A 173 3.10 7.38 -13.40
CA PHE A 173 3.81 6.81 -14.55
C PHE A 173 2.93 6.73 -15.79
N GLU A 174 1.60 6.57 -15.65
CA GLU A 174 0.69 6.49 -16.79
C GLU A 174 0.52 7.82 -17.54
N ARG A 175 0.86 8.94 -16.90
CA ARG A 175 0.85 10.27 -17.52
C ARG A 175 2.14 10.61 -18.25
N ILE A 176 3.17 9.77 -18.11
CA ILE A 176 4.41 9.93 -18.88
C ILE A 176 4.12 9.53 -20.33
N PRO A 177 4.34 10.43 -21.30
CA PRO A 177 4.00 10.16 -22.70
C PRO A 177 4.93 9.09 -23.29
N VAL A 178 4.39 7.89 -23.52
CA VAL A 178 5.10 6.77 -24.16
C VAL A 178 4.43 6.37 -25.48
N ARG A 179 5.25 6.10 -26.51
CA ARG A 179 4.74 5.85 -27.88
C ARG A 179 4.27 4.41 -28.11
N LYS A 180 4.91 3.41 -27.50
CA LYS A 180 4.60 1.99 -27.78
C LYS A 180 3.59 1.43 -26.77
N LYS A 181 2.70 0.55 -27.24
CA LYS A 181 1.68 -0.10 -26.40
C LYS A 181 2.28 -0.86 -25.20
N GLY A 182 3.37 -1.60 -25.42
CA GLY A 182 4.07 -2.32 -24.34
C GLY A 182 4.57 -1.40 -23.23
N TRP A 183 5.16 -0.24 -23.59
CA TRP A 183 5.57 0.76 -22.61
C TRP A 183 4.38 1.34 -21.85
N LYS A 184 3.24 1.56 -22.51
CA LYS A 184 2.02 2.04 -21.83
C LYS A 184 1.51 1.03 -20.80
N THR A 185 1.53 -0.25 -21.13
CA THR A 185 1.18 -1.33 -20.19
C THR A 185 2.16 -1.36 -19.02
N LEU A 186 3.47 -1.29 -19.30
CA LEU A 186 4.49 -1.27 -18.26
C LEU A 186 4.32 -0.07 -17.32
N MET A 187 4.09 1.13 -17.85
CA MET A 187 3.82 2.31 -17.04
C MET A 187 2.61 2.10 -16.12
N GLY A 188 1.55 1.44 -16.61
CA GLY A 188 0.40 1.08 -15.78
C GLY A 188 0.72 0.10 -14.66
N VAL A 189 1.55 -0.92 -14.93
CA VAL A 189 2.02 -1.86 -13.90
C VAL A 189 2.92 -1.17 -12.88
N LEU A 190 3.87 -0.36 -13.33
CA LEU A 190 4.74 0.41 -12.44
C LEU A 190 3.94 1.39 -11.58
N ASN A 191 2.82 1.90 -12.07
CA ASN A 191 1.95 2.80 -11.32
C ASN A 191 1.20 2.15 -10.15
N VAL A 192 1.28 0.81 -10.00
CA VAL A 192 0.84 0.12 -8.78
C VAL A 192 1.80 0.41 -7.62
N PHE A 193 3.08 0.64 -7.94
CA PHE A 193 4.10 0.95 -6.95
C PHE A 193 4.27 2.46 -6.80
N LYS A 194 4.44 2.91 -5.56
CA LYS A 194 4.83 4.29 -5.29
C LYS A 194 6.22 4.55 -5.87
N CYS A 195 6.39 5.71 -6.50
CA CYS A 195 7.71 6.13 -6.95
C CYS A 195 8.62 6.42 -5.75
N PRO A 196 9.90 5.99 -5.78
CA PRO A 196 10.89 6.38 -4.78
C PRO A 196 10.93 7.91 -4.64
N ALA A 197 10.72 8.40 -3.43
CA ALA A 197 10.61 9.82 -3.12
C ALA A 197 10.82 10.07 -1.62
N PRO A 198 11.19 11.29 -1.21
CA PRO A 198 11.22 11.63 0.22
C PRO A 198 9.83 11.51 0.83
N ALA A 199 9.75 11.14 2.11
CA ALA A 199 8.49 11.08 2.85
C ALA A 199 8.67 11.67 4.25
N LEU A 200 7.62 12.29 4.76
CA LEU A 200 7.51 12.66 6.17
C LEU A 200 6.52 11.71 6.81
N GLU A 201 6.96 11.01 7.85
CA GLU A 201 6.18 10.15 8.72
C GLU A 201 5.80 10.88 10.01
N VAL A 202 4.56 10.72 10.43
CA VAL A 202 4.12 10.93 11.81
C VAL A 202 3.52 9.63 12.28
N ASN A 203 3.94 9.15 13.44
CA ASN A 203 3.52 7.86 13.95
C ASN A 203 2.83 7.97 15.31
N THR A 204 2.14 6.91 15.74
CA THR A 204 1.39 6.93 17.01
C THR A 204 2.28 6.88 18.25
N LYS A 205 3.60 6.69 18.09
CA LYS A 205 4.58 6.95 19.14
C LYS A 205 4.83 8.45 19.30
N GLY A 206 4.26 9.31 18.46
CA GLY A 206 4.47 10.75 18.51
C GLY A 206 5.81 11.18 17.91
N GLU A 207 6.47 10.31 17.15
CA GLU A 207 7.69 10.64 16.43
C GLU A 207 7.35 11.25 15.08
N TRP A 208 8.18 12.20 14.67
CA TRP A 208 8.22 12.77 13.33
C TRP A 208 9.48 12.26 12.67
N VAL A 209 9.34 11.47 11.61
CA VAL A 209 10.49 10.83 10.95
C VAL A 209 10.55 11.30 9.51
N PHE A 210 11.69 11.90 9.14
CA PHE A 210 11.96 12.24 7.76
C PHE A 210 12.71 11.12 7.07
N HIS A 211 12.19 10.69 5.93
CA HIS A 211 12.76 9.69 5.06
C HIS A 211 13.26 10.39 3.80
N PRO A 212 14.58 10.59 3.61
CA PRO A 212 15.10 11.25 2.41
C PRO A 212 14.76 10.52 1.11
N MET A 213 14.64 9.18 1.18
CA MET A 213 14.25 8.31 0.09
C MET A 213 13.43 7.14 0.62
N PHE A 214 12.11 7.20 0.48
CA PHE A 214 11.22 6.16 0.99
C PHE A 214 10.94 5.09 -0.07
N MET A 215 11.84 4.12 -0.19
CA MET A 215 11.66 2.94 -1.05
C MET A 215 12.59 1.79 -0.64
N LEU A 216 12.06 0.57 -0.51
CA LEU A 216 12.85 -0.64 -0.28
C LEU A 216 13.84 -0.44 0.89
N ASN A 217 15.14 -0.61 0.62
CA ASN A 217 16.21 -0.51 1.61
C ASN A 217 17.09 0.74 1.41
N TRP A 218 16.60 1.73 0.65
CA TRP A 218 17.29 3.01 0.47
C TRP A 218 16.82 4.08 1.45
N ASP A 219 16.03 3.66 2.44
CA ASP A 219 15.48 4.51 3.47
C ASP A 219 16.46 4.66 4.65
N TYR A 220 16.74 5.92 4.99
CA TYR A 220 17.55 6.30 6.15
C TYR A 220 16.70 7.23 7.02
N PRO A 221 15.87 6.67 7.92
CA PRO A 221 14.96 7.46 8.73
C PRO A 221 15.72 8.41 9.66
N ILE A 222 15.31 9.67 9.67
CA ILE A 222 15.84 10.72 10.53
C ILE A 222 14.72 11.18 11.44
N VAL A 223 14.79 10.83 12.72
CA VAL A 223 13.84 11.33 13.73
C VAL A 223 14.09 12.83 13.94
N LEU A 224 13.07 13.64 13.70
CA LEU A 224 13.14 15.10 13.73
C LEU A 224 12.88 15.69 15.11
N ASN A 225 12.10 15.00 15.94
CA ASN A 225 11.80 15.42 17.31
C ASN A 225 12.48 14.50 18.32
N ASN A 226 13.29 15.09 19.21
CA ASN A 226 13.74 14.38 20.40
C ASN A 226 12.57 14.30 21.38
N ARG A 227 12.29 13.09 21.86
CA ARG A 227 11.54 12.90 23.12
C ARG A 227 12.39 13.37 24.29
#